data_AF-A0A353Y521-F1
#
_entry.id   AF-A0A353Y521-F1
#
_cell.length_a   1.000
_cell.length_b   1.000
_cell.length_c   1.000
_cell.angle_alpha   90.00
_cell.angle_beta   90.00
_cell.angle_gamma   90.00
#
_symmetry.space_group_name_H-M   'P 1'
#
loop_
_entity.id
_entity.type
_entity.pdbx_description
1 polymer ?
#
loop_
_entity_poly.entity_id
_entity_poly.type
_entity_poly.pdbx_seq_one_letter_code
_entity_poly.pdbx_strand_id
1 'polypeptide(L)'
;MLPAELEKPLALMELQCQAVAAAVTNGQPVELEAASQSLRDTALAFSAFMDSIGGAAQAGPQLRTRLKKLATNLGIQREALLRRSAVIERGLHALVPSTQKTTYAPAGRASVYRGFAS
;
A
#
# COMPACT_ATOMS: atom_id res chain seq x y z
N MET A 1 -7.29 -3.77 -33.86
CA MET A 1 -8.36 -4.54 -33.20
C MET A 1 -7.69 -5.55 -32.29
N LEU A 2 -7.99 -5.51 -30.99
CA LEU A 2 -7.49 -6.52 -30.05
C LEU A 2 -8.24 -7.85 -30.29
N PRO A 3 -7.57 -9.00 -30.20
CA PRO A 3 -8.24 -10.29 -30.21
C PRO A 3 -9.28 -10.35 -29.08
N ALA A 4 -10.51 -10.79 -29.38
CA ALA A 4 -11.60 -10.85 -28.40
C ALA A 4 -11.25 -11.72 -27.17
N GLU A 5 -10.33 -12.66 -27.35
CA GLU A 5 -9.79 -13.55 -26.32
C GLU A 5 -8.92 -12.81 -25.29
N LEU A 6 -8.25 -11.72 -25.70
CA LEU A 6 -7.43 -10.88 -24.80
C LEU A 6 -8.25 -9.79 -24.12
N GLU A 7 -9.36 -9.37 -24.72
CA GLU A 7 -10.18 -8.28 -24.22
C GLU A 7 -10.83 -8.63 -22.87
N LYS A 8 -11.38 -9.85 -22.74
CA LYS A 8 -12.02 -10.32 -21.51
C LYS A 8 -11.07 -10.36 -20.31
N PRO A 9 -9.92 -11.06 -20.34
CA PRO A 9 -9.02 -11.12 -19.20
C PRO A 9 -8.37 -9.77 -18.89
N LEU A 10 -8.14 -8.92 -19.89
CA LEU A 10 -7.65 -7.56 -19.67
C LEU A 10 -8.69 -6.66 -18.98
N ALA A 11 -9.95 -6.72 -19.39
CA ALA A 11 -11.04 -5.99 -18.74
C ALA A 11 -11.23 -6.44 -17.28
N LEU A 12 -11.08 -7.74 -17.00
CA LEU A 12 -11.09 -8.24 -15.62
C LEU A 12 -9.93 -7.70 -14.79
N MET A 13 -8.70 -7.65 -15.32
CA MET A 13 -7.57 -7.01 -14.63
C MET A 13 -7.83 -5.53 -14.34
N GLU A 14 -8.40 -4.80 -15.29
CA GLU A 14 -8.73 -3.38 -15.12
C GLU A 14 -9.79 -3.17 -14.04
N LEU A 15 -10.82 -4.03 -13.99
CA LEU A 15 -11.83 -4.03 -12.96
C LEU A 15 -11.22 -4.27 -11.57
N GLN A 16 -10.33 -5.25 -11.44
CA GLN A 16 -9.68 -5.54 -10.15
C GLN A 16 -8.75 -4.42 -9.71
N CYS A 17 -8.04 -3.76 -10.64
CA CYS A 17 -7.26 -2.57 -10.31
C CYS A 17 -8.15 -1.43 -9.79
N GLN A 18 -9.35 -1.24 -10.35
CA GLN A 18 -10.30 -0.25 -9.84
C GLN A 18 -10.85 -0.62 -8.46
N ALA A 19 -11.12 -1.90 -8.21
CA ALA A 19 -11.55 -2.38 -6.90
C ALA A 19 -10.49 -2.12 -5.82
N VAL A 20 -9.21 -2.37 -6.12
CA VAL A 20 -8.10 -2.03 -5.22
C VAL A 20 -8.02 -0.52 -4.99
N ALA A 21 -8.13 0.32 -6.03
CA ALA A 21 -8.16 1.77 -5.85
C ALA A 21 -9.28 2.22 -4.90
N ALA A 22 -10.49 1.69 -5.10
CA ALA A 22 -11.63 2.00 -4.26
C ALA A 22 -11.41 1.56 -2.80
N ALA A 23 -10.89 0.34 -2.58
CA ALA A 23 -10.59 -0.16 -1.25
C ALA A 23 -9.51 0.66 -0.52
N VAL A 24 -8.48 1.12 -1.25
CA VAL A 24 -7.45 2.03 -0.70
C VAL A 24 -8.07 3.36 -0.25
N THR A 25 -8.99 3.93 -1.05
CA THR A 25 -9.67 5.19 -0.72
C THR A 25 -10.67 5.05 0.43
N ASN A 26 -11.49 3.98 0.43
CA ASN A 26 -12.46 3.70 1.48
C ASN A 26 -11.80 3.31 2.80
N GLY A 27 -10.57 2.82 2.71
CA GLY A 27 -9.72 2.57 3.84
C GLY A 27 -10.07 1.32 4.64
N GLN A 28 -10.87 0.42 4.05
CA GLN A 28 -11.31 -0.84 4.64
C GLN A 28 -10.24 -1.93 4.46
N PRO A 29 -9.60 -2.42 5.53
CA PRO A 29 -8.47 -3.35 5.42
C PRO A 29 -8.88 -4.71 4.87
N VAL A 30 -10.05 -5.22 5.24
CA VAL A 30 -10.56 -6.52 4.78
C VAL A 30 -10.90 -6.49 3.28
N GLU A 31 -11.53 -5.40 2.81
CA GLU A 31 -11.85 -5.22 1.39
C GLU A 31 -10.57 -5.06 0.56
N LEU A 32 -9.57 -4.36 1.10
CA LEU A 32 -8.27 -4.19 0.45
C LEU A 32 -7.53 -5.52 0.29
N GLU A 33 -7.53 -6.37 1.32
CA GLU A 33 -6.93 -7.70 1.27
C GLU A 33 -7.60 -8.57 0.21
N ALA A 34 -8.94 -8.64 0.22
CA ALA A 34 -9.71 -9.40 -0.74
C ALA A 34 -9.50 -8.92 -2.19
N ALA A 35 -9.54 -7.59 -2.41
CA ALA A 35 -9.30 -7.00 -3.73
C ALA A 35 -7.86 -7.23 -4.22
N SER A 36 -6.88 -7.17 -3.31
CA SER A 36 -5.47 -7.42 -3.64
C SER A 36 -5.22 -8.88 -4.02
N GLN A 37 -5.84 -9.81 -3.28
CA GLN A 37 -5.77 -11.24 -3.59
C GLN A 37 -6.40 -11.53 -4.95
N SER A 38 -7.59 -10.99 -5.22
CA SER A 38 -8.28 -11.17 -6.50
C SER A 38 -7.50 -10.58 -7.68
N LEU A 39 -6.85 -9.42 -7.48
CA LEU A 39 -5.97 -8.82 -8.48
C LEU A 39 -4.76 -9.71 -8.77
N ARG A 40 -4.13 -10.28 -7.74
CA ARG A 40 -3.01 -11.22 -7.89
C ARG A 40 -3.42 -12.45 -8.70
N ASP A 41 -4.53 -13.07 -8.35
CA ASP A 41 -5.01 -14.29 -9.02
C ASP A 41 -5.33 -14.00 -10.50
N THR A 42 -5.97 -12.87 -10.78
CA THR A 42 -6.26 -12.44 -12.15
C THR A 42 -5.00 -12.12 -12.95
N ALA A 43 -3.99 -11.50 -12.32
CA ALA A 43 -2.71 -11.20 -12.96
C ALA A 43 -1.92 -12.48 -13.28
N LEU A 44 -1.92 -13.47 -12.39
CA LEU A 44 -1.30 -14.77 -12.63
C LEU A 44 -1.99 -15.52 -13.78
N ALA A 45 -3.33 -15.54 -13.79
CA ALA A 45 -4.10 -16.12 -14.88
C ALA A 45 -3.82 -15.42 -16.22
N PHE A 46 -3.72 -14.09 -16.22
CA PHE A 46 -3.38 -13.32 -17.40
C PHE A 46 -1.95 -13.59 -17.89
N SER A 47 -0.98 -13.71 -16.97
CA SER A 47 0.40 -14.07 -17.32
C SER A 47 0.46 -15.45 -17.97
N ALA A 48 -0.18 -16.46 -17.35
CA ALA A 48 -0.24 -17.81 -17.91
C ALA A 48 -0.92 -17.84 -19.28
N PHE A 49 -1.99 -17.05 -19.46
CA PHE A 49 -2.64 -16.89 -20.75
C PHE A 49 -1.70 -16.25 -21.79
N MET A 50 -1.01 -15.17 -21.44
CA MET A 50 -0.02 -14.51 -22.29
C MET A 50 1.09 -15.46 -22.71
N ASP A 51 1.59 -16.30 -21.79
CA ASP A 51 2.62 -17.29 -22.09
C ASP A 51 2.10 -18.36 -23.08
N SER A 52 0.84 -18.79 -22.94
CA SER A 52 0.22 -19.79 -23.82
C SER A 52 0.04 -19.33 -25.27
N ILE A 53 -0.11 -18.01 -25.50
CA ILE A 53 -0.32 -17.43 -26.84
C ILE A 53 0.98 -16.92 -27.50
N GLY A 54 2.15 -17.25 -26.94
CA GLY A 54 3.46 -16.84 -27.50
C GLY A 54 4.00 -15.52 -26.93
N GLY A 55 3.53 -15.09 -25.77
CA GLY A 55 4.08 -14.00 -24.99
C GLY A 55 3.76 -12.59 -25.51
N ALA A 56 4.39 -11.59 -24.88
CA ALA A 56 4.19 -10.17 -25.21
C ALA A 56 4.69 -9.76 -26.61
N ALA A 57 5.34 -10.65 -27.35
CA ALA A 57 5.74 -10.42 -28.74
C ALA A 57 4.51 -10.28 -29.67
N GLN A 58 3.44 -11.02 -29.38
CA GLN A 58 2.13 -10.91 -30.06
C GLN A 58 1.28 -9.73 -29.55
N ALA A 59 1.73 -9.04 -28.49
CA ALA A 59 1.01 -7.91 -27.92
C ALA A 59 1.07 -6.71 -28.86
N GLY A 60 -0.04 -6.46 -29.57
CA GLY A 60 -0.22 -5.26 -30.38
C GLY A 60 -0.09 -3.96 -29.56
N PRO A 61 0.10 -2.80 -30.23
CA PRO A 61 0.34 -1.52 -29.57
C PRO A 61 -0.76 -1.11 -28.58
N GLN A 62 -2.02 -1.48 -28.87
CA GLN A 62 -3.16 -1.20 -28.00
C GLN A 62 -3.07 -1.95 -26.66
N LEU A 63 -2.61 -3.21 -26.66
CA LEU A 63 -2.43 -4.01 -25.43
C LEU A 63 -1.32 -3.40 -24.56
N ARG A 64 -0.21 -3.02 -25.17
CA ARG A 64 0.93 -2.39 -24.48
C ARG A 64 0.53 -1.10 -23.78
N THR A 65 -0.27 -0.25 -24.45
CA THR A 65 -0.77 1.00 -23.85
C THR A 65 -1.62 0.75 -22.61
N ARG A 66 -2.52 -0.25 -22.67
CA ARG A 66 -3.38 -0.60 -21.53
C ARG A 66 -2.59 -1.21 -20.37
N LEU A 67 -1.66 -2.12 -20.66
CA LEU A 67 -0.76 -2.67 -19.64
C LEU A 67 0.10 -1.59 -18.98
N LYS A 68 0.61 -0.62 -19.75
CA LYS A 68 1.35 0.52 -19.21
C LYS A 68 0.47 1.35 -18.26
N LYS A 69 -0.78 1.63 -18.65
CA LYS A 69 -1.75 2.34 -17.81
C LYS A 69 -2.02 1.58 -16.51
N LEU A 70 -2.20 0.26 -16.58
CA LEU A 70 -2.37 -0.60 -15.40
C LEU A 70 -1.15 -0.53 -14.47
N ALA A 71 0.06 -0.65 -15.01
CA ALA A 71 1.30 -0.55 -14.24
C ALA A 71 1.45 0.82 -13.55
N THR A 72 1.12 1.91 -14.24
CA THR A 72 1.11 3.26 -13.65
C THR A 72 0.11 3.37 -12.50
N ASN A 73 -1.12 2.87 -12.69
CA ASN A 73 -2.16 2.92 -11.65
C ASN A 73 -1.76 2.10 -10.42
N LEU A 74 -1.14 0.93 -10.61
CA LEU A 74 -0.61 0.11 -9.52
C LEU A 74 0.49 0.84 -8.74
N GLY A 75 1.37 1.57 -9.43
CA GLY A 75 2.39 2.41 -8.80
C GLY A 75 1.77 3.45 -7.87
N ILE A 76 0.75 4.17 -8.35
CA ILE A 76 0.02 5.18 -7.56
C ILE A 76 -0.63 4.56 -6.31
N GLN A 77 -1.25 3.38 -6.46
CA GLN A 77 -1.87 2.67 -5.33
C GLN A 77 -0.84 2.27 -4.28
N ARG A 78 0.32 1.77 -4.71
CA ARG A 78 1.42 1.42 -3.81
C ARG A 78 1.92 2.63 -3.02
N GLU A 79 2.08 3.78 -3.68
CA GLU A 79 2.47 5.02 -3.00
C GLU A 79 1.41 5.51 -2.00
N ALA A 80 0.13 5.37 -2.33
CA ALA A 80 -0.97 5.71 -1.41
C ALA A 80 -0.93 4.84 -0.15
N LEU A 81 -0.69 3.53 -0.31
CA LEU A 81 -0.54 2.60 0.81
C LEU A 81 0.67 2.93 1.70
N LEU A 82 1.83 3.21 1.09
CA LEU A 82 3.04 3.59 1.83
C LEU A 82 2.86 4.89 2.62
N ARG A 83 2.18 5.89 2.05
CA ARG A 83 1.87 7.13 2.78
C ARG A 83 0.94 6.86 3.95
N ARG A 84 -0.06 6.00 3.77
CA ARG A 84 -1.02 5.66 4.82
C ARG A 84 -0.38 4.86 5.96
N SER A 85 0.54 3.93 5.67
CA SER A 85 1.28 3.21 6.71
C SER A 85 2.13 4.16 7.56
N ALA A 86 2.84 5.12 6.93
CA ALA A 86 3.62 6.10 7.66
C ALA A 86 2.77 7.02 8.56
N VAL A 87 1.56 7.38 8.13
CA VAL A 87 0.61 8.15 8.97
C VAL A 87 0.12 7.31 10.15
N ILE A 88 -0.22 6.04 9.92
CA ILE A 88 -0.65 5.11 10.97
C ILE A 88 0.47 4.89 12.00
N GLU A 89 1.71 4.66 11.56
CA GLU A 89 2.87 4.49 12.45
C GLU A 89 3.11 5.72 13.34
N ARG A 90 3.05 6.93 12.75
CA ARG A 90 3.18 8.19 13.51
C ARG A 90 2.03 8.38 14.50
N GLY A 91 0.79 8.06 14.10
CA GLY A 91 -0.37 8.11 14.97
C GLY A 91 -0.27 7.12 16.13
N LEU A 92 0.18 5.90 15.84
CA LEU A 92 0.41 4.87 16.86
C LEU A 92 1.50 5.31 17.85
N HIS A 93 2.60 5.91 17.37
CA HIS A 93 3.65 6.45 18.23
C HIS A 93 3.17 7.62 19.12
N ALA A 94 2.17 8.39 18.65
CA ALA A 94 1.57 9.46 19.45
C ALA A 94 0.58 8.93 20.50
N LEU A 95 -0.18 7.88 20.18
CA LEU A 95 -1.20 7.28 21.05
C LEU A 95 -0.64 6.26 22.05
N VAL A 96 0.41 5.54 21.65
CA VAL A 96 1.22 4.73 22.53
C VAL A 96 2.52 5.49 22.71
N PRO A 97 2.55 6.55 23.56
CA PRO A 97 3.83 7.02 24.04
C PRO A 97 4.47 5.78 24.65
N SER A 98 5.63 5.40 24.12
CA SER A 98 6.48 4.42 24.77
C SER A 98 6.37 4.66 26.27
N THR A 99 6.22 3.59 27.04
CA THR A 99 6.34 3.58 28.49
C THR A 99 7.73 4.10 28.85
N GLN A 100 7.96 5.41 28.66
CA GLN A 100 9.15 6.12 29.07
C GLN A 100 9.13 5.95 30.56
N LYS A 101 10.04 5.09 31.02
CA LYS A 101 10.24 4.75 32.42
C LYS A 101 10.55 6.01 33.21
N THR A 102 9.53 6.74 33.64
CA THR A 102 9.66 7.80 34.64
C THR A 102 8.43 7.77 35.55
N THR A 103 8.20 6.65 36.25
CA THR A 103 7.08 6.55 37.19
C THR A 103 7.41 7.04 38.60
N TYR A 104 8.69 7.28 38.92
CA TYR A 104 9.06 7.89 40.21
C TYR A 104 10.21 8.89 40.03
N ALA A 105 9.87 10.17 39.87
CA ALA A 105 10.65 11.21 40.52
C ALA A 105 10.00 11.43 41.89
N PRO A 106 10.71 11.26 43.03
CA PRO A 106 10.30 11.91 44.25
C PRO A 106 10.80 13.35 44.21
N ALA A 107 9.84 14.27 44.23
CA ALA A 107 10.07 15.65 44.64
C ALA A 107 10.72 15.69 46.03
N GLY A 108 11.76 16.50 46.22
CA GLY A 108 12.29 16.77 47.56
C GLY A 108 13.66 17.43 47.60
N ARG A 109 13.67 18.76 47.72
CA ARG A 109 14.59 19.63 48.49
C ARG A 109 15.91 18.98 48.98
N ALA A 110 17.09 19.53 48.71
CA ALA A 110 17.49 20.81 49.29
C ALA A 110 18.60 21.51 48.47
N SER A 111 18.33 22.79 48.19
CA SER A 111 19.35 23.81 47.95
C SER A 111 20.30 23.87 49.15
N VAL A 112 21.52 23.37 49.01
CA VAL A 112 22.61 23.68 49.94
C VAL A 112 23.25 24.98 49.47
N TYR A 113 22.74 26.08 50.02
CA TYR A 113 23.45 27.36 50.09
C TYR A 113 24.73 27.11 50.92
N ARG A 114 25.89 26.93 50.28
CA ARG A 114 27.18 26.98 50.98
C ARG A 114 27.52 28.45 51.18
N GLY A 115 27.06 28.98 52.31
CA GLY A 115 27.40 30.32 52.78
C GLY A 115 28.87 30.45 53.16
N PHE A 116 29.37 31.67 52.96
CA PHE A 116 30.56 32.23 53.59
C PHE A 116 30.54 32.05 55.11
N ALA A 117 31.66 31.62 55.69
CA ALA A 117 32.05 31.98 57.05
C ALA A 117 33.57 31.76 57.25
N SER A 118 34.23 32.89 57.55
CA SER A 118 35.42 33.16 58.39
C SER A 118 36.68 32.32 58.24
#